data_AF-A0A0L8I4T5-F1
#
_entry.id   AF-A0A0L8I4T5-F1
#
_cell.length_a   1.000
_cell.length_b   1.000
_cell.length_c   1.000
_cell.angle_alpha   90.00
_cell.angle_beta   90.00
_cell.angle_gamma   90.00
#
_symmetry.space_group_name_H-M   'P 1'
#
loop_
_entity.id
_entity.type
_entity.pdbx_description
1 polymer ?
#
loop_
_entity_poly.entity_id
_entity_poly.type
_entity_poly.pdbx_seq_one_letter_code
_entity_poly.pdbx_strand_id
1 'polypeptide(L)'
;MLSVVINLHHFRWIVPGFVIVGTAPCYLAIWGAWRALSAALPHRIYQIGDDTMWGIYQRLVLFFFETYSGTELHLYGDVDALFSKPENIIYISNHQSTVDWIVTNMLAVRQGMIGHIRYILKDSLKFLPMYGFYFRQHGCIYVKRDGKFSKNQHTIERVLNRLKNENTPVWMVVFPEGTRFNPCKQDVIQKSKEFAKERGLHPYEYVLTPRMRGFKTGIDHLRDHVDAVYDITIGYGNTIDPNTGLRQRAPGMQNFLSEKKPEVHIHINRINIEDIPRSEDSFKTWMYNQFKAKDM
;
A
#
# COMPACT_ATOMS: atom_id res chain seq x y z
N MET A 1 40.37 4.81 5.83
CA MET A 1 39.73 3.78 4.97
C MET A 1 38.38 3.34 5.52
N LEU A 2 38.28 2.83 6.75
CA LEU A 2 37.00 2.39 7.36
C LEU A 2 35.93 3.52 7.43
N SER A 3 36.30 4.72 7.87
CA SER A 3 35.38 5.86 7.95
C SER A 3 34.90 6.37 6.58
N VAL A 4 35.68 6.17 5.51
CA VAL A 4 35.27 6.58 4.15
C VAL A 4 34.26 5.59 3.59
N VAL A 5 34.47 4.28 3.81
CA VAL A 5 33.52 3.23 3.42
C VAL A 5 32.21 3.37 4.18
N ILE A 6 32.25 3.61 5.50
CA ILE A 6 31.05 3.86 6.32
C ILE A 6 30.29 5.11 5.83
N ASN A 7 30.99 6.20 5.52
CA ASN A 7 30.34 7.40 4.96
C ASN A 7 29.72 7.14 3.58
N LEU A 8 30.37 6.36 2.70
CA LEU A 8 29.80 6.00 1.40
C LEU A 8 28.50 5.19 1.54
N HIS A 9 28.35 4.38 2.60
CA HIS A 9 27.09 3.65 2.87
C HIS A 9 25.92 4.59 3.18
N HIS A 10 26.15 5.65 3.95
CA HIS A 10 25.11 6.64 4.28
C HIS A 10 24.64 7.47 3.08
N PHE A 11 25.40 7.48 1.99
CA PHE A 11 25.06 8.21 0.76
C PHE A 11 24.51 7.31 -0.36
N ARG A 12 24.36 5.99 -0.12
CA ARG A 12 23.85 5.04 -1.12
C ARG A 12 22.44 5.38 -1.61
N TRP A 13 21.65 6.06 -0.79
CA TRP A 13 20.29 6.50 -1.14
C TRP A 13 20.27 7.75 -2.04
N ILE A 14 21.37 8.51 -2.15
CA ILE A 14 21.40 9.77 -2.93
C ILE A 14 21.13 9.49 -4.40
N VAL A 15 21.84 8.54 -5.01
CA VAL A 15 21.68 8.22 -6.44
C VAL A 15 20.26 7.72 -6.73
N PRO A 16 19.71 6.70 -6.02
CA PRO A 16 18.32 6.31 -6.15
C PRO A 16 17.34 7.48 -5.96
N GLY A 17 17.51 8.27 -4.91
CA GLY A 17 16.64 9.40 -4.59
C GLY A 17 16.65 10.45 -5.70
N PHE A 18 17.83 10.78 -6.22
CA PHE A 18 17.98 11.73 -7.32
C PHE A 18 17.32 11.21 -8.60
N VAL A 19 17.51 9.94 -8.95
CA VAL A 19 16.90 9.36 -10.17
C VAL A 19 15.37 9.29 -10.03
N ILE A 20 14.85 8.79 -8.91
CA ILE A 20 13.40 8.65 -8.69
C ILE A 20 12.69 10.01 -8.69
N VAL A 21 13.25 10.99 -7.97
CA VAL A 21 12.66 12.34 -7.90
C VAL A 21 12.88 13.10 -9.19
N GLY A 22 14.07 12.99 -9.80
CA GLY A 22 14.43 13.68 -11.04
C GLY A 22 13.66 13.19 -12.27
N THR A 23 13.22 11.92 -12.29
CA THR A 23 12.39 11.37 -13.38
C THR A 23 10.91 11.72 -13.25
N ALA A 24 10.43 12.10 -12.06
CA ALA A 24 9.01 12.37 -11.83
C ALA A 24 8.43 13.51 -12.70
N PRO A 25 9.10 14.65 -12.92
CA PRO A 25 8.62 15.69 -13.82
C PRO A 25 8.49 15.20 -15.27
N CYS A 26 9.49 14.45 -15.77
CA CYS A 26 9.46 13.88 -17.11
C CYS A 26 8.29 12.90 -17.28
N TYR A 27 8.12 12.01 -16.31
CA TYR A 27 6.99 11.09 -16.26
C TYR A 27 5.64 11.82 -16.35
N LEU A 28 5.45 12.88 -15.55
CA LEU A 28 4.21 13.64 -15.56
C LEU A 28 3.99 14.48 -16.82
N ALA A 29 5.06 14.95 -17.46
CA ALA A 29 4.96 15.60 -18.75
C ALA A 29 4.49 14.63 -19.84
N ILE A 30 5.07 13.42 -19.87
CA ILE A 30 4.67 12.35 -20.80
C ILE A 30 3.22 11.94 -20.54
N TRP A 31 2.85 11.74 -19.27
CA TRP A 31 1.48 11.45 -18.88
C TRP A 31 0.50 12.56 -19.29
N GLY A 32 0.87 13.82 -19.08
CA GLY A 32 0.06 14.98 -19.47
C GLY A 32 -0.16 15.04 -20.97
N ALA A 33 0.88 14.77 -21.77
CA ALA A 33 0.78 14.66 -23.22
C ALA A 33 -0.13 13.50 -23.63
N TRP A 34 0.04 12.31 -23.05
CA TRP A 34 -0.84 11.17 -23.31
C TRP A 34 -2.30 11.47 -23.01
N ARG A 35 -2.56 12.13 -21.87
CA ARG A 35 -3.90 12.55 -21.49
C ARG A 35 -4.52 13.51 -22.50
N ALA A 36 -3.74 14.47 -23.02
CA ALA A 36 -4.21 15.39 -24.04
C ALA A 36 -4.51 14.66 -25.37
N LEU A 37 -3.60 13.79 -25.80
CA LEU A 37 -3.74 13.02 -27.04
C LEU A 37 -4.91 12.02 -27.02
N SER A 38 -5.18 11.43 -25.85
CA SER A 38 -6.27 10.48 -25.66
C SER A 38 -7.60 11.11 -25.28
N ALA A 39 -7.69 12.45 -25.16
CA ALA A 39 -8.90 13.13 -24.68
C ALA A 39 -10.14 12.91 -25.55
N ALA A 40 -9.95 12.70 -26.86
CA ALA A 40 -11.03 12.41 -27.82
C ALA A 40 -11.31 10.90 -27.99
N LEU A 41 -10.51 10.04 -27.35
CA LEU A 41 -10.62 8.58 -27.45
C LEU A 41 -11.50 8.03 -26.32
N PRO A 42 -12.04 6.80 -26.45
CA PRO A 42 -12.70 6.13 -25.34
C PRO A 42 -11.80 6.09 -24.09
N HIS A 43 -12.37 6.32 -22.92
CA HIS A 43 -11.63 6.39 -21.65
C HIS A 43 -10.72 5.17 -21.40
N ARG A 44 -11.13 3.98 -21.85
CA ARG A 44 -10.34 2.76 -21.75
C ARG A 44 -8.96 2.88 -22.44
N ILE A 45 -8.85 3.61 -23.55
CA ILE A 45 -7.57 3.82 -24.23
C ILE A 45 -6.65 4.68 -23.37
N TYR A 46 -7.18 5.77 -22.80
CA TYR A 46 -6.44 6.57 -21.83
C TYR A 46 -5.94 5.69 -20.68
N GLN A 47 -6.83 4.87 -20.09
CA GLN A 47 -6.52 4.02 -18.94
C GLN A 47 -5.42 3.00 -19.23
N ILE A 48 -5.42 2.35 -20.40
CA ILE A 48 -4.37 1.40 -20.80
C ILE A 48 -3.01 2.10 -20.84
N GLY A 49 -2.93 3.27 -21.46
CA GLY A 49 -1.67 4.04 -21.51
C GLY A 49 -1.24 4.55 -20.13
N ASP A 50 -2.19 5.04 -19.32
CA ASP A 50 -1.96 5.48 -17.94
C ASP A 50 -1.37 4.36 -17.07
N ASP A 51 -1.98 3.18 -17.09
CA ASP A 51 -1.52 1.99 -16.36
C ASP A 51 -0.15 1.50 -16.84
N THR A 52 0.09 1.55 -18.16
CA THR A 52 1.38 1.18 -18.74
C THR A 52 2.49 2.13 -18.29
N MET A 53 2.28 3.44 -18.41
CA MET A 53 3.27 4.44 -18.00
C MET A 53 3.51 4.39 -16.49
N TRP A 54 2.45 4.24 -15.69
CA TRP A 54 2.58 4.07 -14.23
C TRP A 54 3.39 2.82 -13.90
N GLY A 55 3.08 1.69 -14.54
CA GLY A 55 3.80 0.44 -14.34
C GLY A 55 5.29 0.56 -14.68
N ILE A 56 5.64 1.27 -15.76
CA ILE A 56 7.05 1.56 -16.12
C ILE A 56 7.73 2.40 -15.04
N TYR A 57 7.09 3.50 -14.61
CA TYR A 57 7.62 4.38 -13.58
C TYR A 57 7.83 3.63 -12.25
N GLN A 58 6.86 2.81 -11.85
CA GLN A 58 6.94 2.01 -10.62
C GLN A 58 8.00 0.89 -10.71
N ARG A 59 8.24 0.30 -11.89
CA ARG A 59 9.35 -0.66 -12.09
C ARG A 59 10.72 0.00 -11.93
N LEU A 60 10.89 1.27 -12.35
CA LEU A 60 12.11 2.04 -12.08
C LEU A 60 12.31 2.25 -10.58
N VAL A 61 11.26 2.64 -9.85
CA VAL A 61 11.32 2.75 -8.39
C VAL A 61 11.68 1.41 -7.77
N LEU A 62 11.00 0.34 -8.19
CA LEU A 62 11.19 -1.01 -7.66
C LEU A 62 12.60 -1.54 -7.91
N PHE A 63 13.21 -1.23 -9.06
CA PHE A 63 14.61 -1.56 -9.32
C PHE A 63 15.54 -1.06 -8.20
N PHE A 64 15.33 0.15 -7.69
CA PHE A 64 16.17 0.68 -6.62
C PHE A 64 15.95 0.03 -5.27
N PHE A 65 14.70 -0.32 -4.96
CA PHE A 65 14.32 -0.88 -3.66
C PHE A 65 14.33 -2.41 -3.59
N GLU A 66 14.41 -3.11 -4.71
CA GLU A 66 14.50 -4.57 -4.75
C GLU A 66 15.89 -4.99 -5.25
N THR A 67 16.27 -4.55 -6.46
CA THR A 67 17.50 -5.01 -7.12
C THR A 67 18.76 -4.29 -6.63
N TYR A 68 18.77 -2.95 -6.60
CA TYR A 68 19.95 -2.16 -6.24
C TYR A 68 20.31 -2.26 -4.74
N SER A 69 19.30 -2.25 -3.87
CA SER A 69 19.49 -2.47 -2.43
C SER A 69 19.86 -3.92 -2.10
N GLY A 70 19.58 -4.85 -3.02
CA GLY A 70 19.76 -6.28 -2.83
C GLY A 70 18.81 -6.83 -1.76
N THR A 71 17.56 -6.34 -1.75
CA THR A 71 16.56 -6.69 -0.74
C THR A 71 16.27 -8.18 -0.77
N GLU A 72 16.33 -8.81 0.40
CA GLU A 72 15.98 -10.22 0.58
C GLU A 72 14.51 -10.32 0.99
N LEU A 73 13.70 -10.92 0.12
CA LEU A 73 12.26 -11.10 0.32
C LEU A 73 11.98 -12.52 0.81
N HIS A 74 11.48 -12.62 2.03
CA HIS A 74 11.04 -13.88 2.62
C HIS A 74 9.52 -13.94 2.57
N LEU A 75 8.98 -14.83 1.73
CA LEU A 75 7.53 -15.00 1.55
C LEU A 75 7.04 -16.21 2.35
N TYR A 76 5.90 -16.06 3.03
CA TYR A 76 5.27 -17.07 3.88
C TYR A 76 3.77 -17.17 3.58
N GLY A 77 3.13 -18.25 4.03
CA GLY A 77 1.68 -18.49 3.86
C GLY A 77 1.34 -18.95 2.45
N ASP A 78 0.30 -18.36 1.85
CA ASP A 78 -0.26 -18.74 0.54
C ASP A 78 0.56 -18.20 -0.63
N VAL A 79 1.87 -18.49 -0.63
CA VAL A 79 2.83 -17.98 -1.62
C VAL A 79 2.48 -18.46 -3.03
N ASP A 80 2.03 -19.71 -3.19
CA ASP A 80 1.68 -20.27 -4.48
C ASP A 80 0.55 -19.48 -5.16
N ALA A 81 -0.38 -18.94 -4.36
CA ALA A 81 -1.48 -18.15 -4.89
C ALA A 81 -0.98 -16.87 -5.58
N LEU A 82 0.10 -16.25 -5.06
CA LEU A 82 0.72 -15.08 -5.67
C LEU A 82 1.25 -15.35 -7.09
N PHE A 83 1.70 -16.57 -7.37
CA PHE A 83 2.33 -16.94 -8.66
C PHE A 83 1.41 -17.72 -9.60
N SER A 84 0.22 -18.10 -9.13
CA SER A 84 -0.71 -18.95 -9.88
C SER A 84 -1.30 -18.27 -11.12
N LYS A 85 -1.93 -17.11 -10.93
CA LYS A 85 -2.54 -16.29 -11.97
C LYS A 85 -2.67 -14.83 -11.51
N PRO A 86 -2.73 -13.86 -12.43
CA PRO A 86 -3.13 -12.50 -12.09
C PRO A 86 -4.58 -12.48 -11.58
N GLU A 87 -4.80 -11.78 -10.47
CA GLU A 87 -6.12 -11.61 -9.84
C GLU A 87 -6.43 -10.13 -9.61
N ASN A 88 -7.71 -9.77 -9.71
CA ASN A 88 -8.21 -8.52 -9.18
C ASN A 88 -8.40 -8.69 -7.68
N ILE A 89 -7.75 -7.85 -6.88
CA ILE A 89 -7.74 -8.03 -5.42
C ILE A 89 -7.99 -6.74 -4.68
N ILE A 90 -8.42 -6.91 -3.43
CA ILE A 90 -8.23 -5.89 -2.40
C ILE A 90 -7.07 -6.33 -1.51
N TYR A 91 -6.01 -5.51 -1.49
CA TYR A 91 -4.84 -5.70 -0.66
C TYR A 91 -5.07 -4.99 0.68
N ILE A 92 -4.93 -5.72 1.78
CA ILE A 92 -4.92 -5.16 3.13
C ILE A 92 -3.62 -5.54 3.84
N SER A 93 -3.02 -4.58 4.56
CA SER A 93 -1.80 -4.85 5.32
C SER A 93 -1.75 -4.09 6.63
N ASN A 94 -0.93 -4.59 7.56
CA ASN A 94 -0.40 -3.73 8.62
C ASN A 94 0.44 -2.59 8.00
N HIS A 95 0.57 -1.48 8.71
CA HIS A 95 1.26 -0.28 8.23
C HIS A 95 2.27 0.18 9.26
N GLN A 96 3.56 0.14 8.95
CA GLN A 96 4.64 0.48 9.88
C GLN A 96 5.75 1.33 9.25
N SER A 97 5.90 1.33 7.93
CA SER A 97 6.99 2.02 7.23
C SER A 97 6.52 2.93 6.09
N THR A 98 7.35 3.91 5.71
CA THR A 98 7.20 4.58 4.40
C THR A 98 7.48 3.66 3.22
N VAL A 99 8.02 2.47 3.45
CA VAL A 99 8.38 1.48 2.41
C VAL A 99 7.23 0.51 2.13
N ASP A 100 6.16 0.48 2.95
CA ASP A 100 5.08 -0.53 2.80
C ASP A 100 4.41 -0.51 1.41
N TRP A 101 4.31 0.65 0.76
CA TRP A 101 3.79 0.75 -0.61
C TRP A 101 4.76 0.17 -1.66
N ILE A 102 6.06 0.21 -1.40
CA ILE A 102 7.08 -0.48 -2.22
C ILE A 102 6.95 -1.99 -2.05
N VAL A 103 6.72 -2.47 -0.84
CA VAL A 103 6.47 -3.91 -0.58
C VAL A 103 5.21 -4.36 -1.33
N THR A 104 4.20 -3.50 -1.41
CA THR A 104 3.02 -3.76 -2.26
C THR A 104 3.41 -3.88 -3.73
N ASN A 105 4.30 -3.02 -4.24
CA ASN A 105 4.81 -3.10 -5.62
C ASN A 105 5.63 -4.37 -5.88
N MET A 106 6.43 -4.82 -4.91
CA MET A 106 7.18 -6.08 -4.98
C MET A 106 6.25 -7.27 -5.22
N LEU A 107 5.08 -7.29 -4.56
CA LEU A 107 4.08 -8.33 -4.79
C LEU A 107 3.32 -8.13 -6.10
N ALA A 108 2.91 -6.89 -6.40
CA ALA A 108 2.13 -6.57 -7.58
C ALA A 108 2.89 -6.86 -8.89
N VAL A 109 4.21 -6.64 -8.94
CA VAL A 109 4.99 -6.94 -10.14
C VAL A 109 5.00 -8.43 -10.45
N ARG A 110 4.96 -9.29 -9.42
CA ARG A 110 4.94 -10.76 -9.55
C ARG A 110 3.63 -11.26 -10.14
N GLN A 111 2.53 -10.53 -9.96
CA GLN A 111 1.25 -10.79 -10.65
C GLN A 111 1.05 -10.01 -11.96
N GLY A 112 2.01 -9.17 -12.37
CA GLY A 112 1.82 -8.29 -13.53
C GLY A 112 0.84 -7.15 -13.28
N MET A 113 0.53 -6.83 -12.02
CA MET A 113 -0.53 -5.90 -11.61
C MET A 113 -0.01 -4.53 -11.15
N ILE A 114 1.30 -4.27 -11.27
CA ILE A 114 1.93 -3.03 -10.78
C ILE A 114 1.33 -1.73 -11.36
N GLY A 115 0.90 -1.75 -12.63
CA GLY A 115 0.23 -0.61 -13.28
C GLY A 115 -1.22 -0.40 -12.81
N HIS A 116 -1.82 -1.43 -12.22
CA HIS A 116 -3.23 -1.50 -11.84
C HIS A 116 -3.46 -1.24 -10.35
N ILE A 117 -2.43 -0.81 -9.63
CA ILE A 117 -2.51 -0.47 -8.22
C ILE A 117 -3.34 0.80 -8.02
N ARG A 118 -4.31 0.75 -7.12
CA ARG A 118 -5.17 1.88 -6.72
C ARG A 118 -5.14 2.01 -5.21
N TYR A 119 -4.76 3.17 -4.69
CA TYR A 119 -4.68 3.37 -3.24
C TYR A 119 -5.92 4.05 -2.68
N ILE A 120 -6.33 3.61 -1.48
CA ILE A 120 -7.16 4.42 -0.59
C ILE A 120 -6.23 5.29 0.27
N LEU A 121 -6.13 6.56 -0.12
CA LEU A 121 -5.20 7.55 0.41
C LEU A 121 -5.85 8.46 1.45
N LYS A 122 -5.04 9.01 2.36
CA LYS A 122 -5.46 10.11 3.24
C LYS A 122 -5.72 11.38 2.42
N ASP A 123 -6.83 12.09 2.68
CA ASP A 123 -7.22 13.31 1.94
C ASP A 123 -6.12 14.38 1.87
N SER A 124 -5.25 14.49 2.88
CA SER A 124 -4.14 15.44 2.84
C SER A 124 -3.11 15.16 1.75
N LEU A 125 -3.03 13.93 1.22
CA LEU A 125 -2.08 13.55 0.18
C LEU A 125 -2.43 14.13 -1.20
N LYS A 126 -3.63 14.68 -1.39
CA LYS A 126 -3.98 15.43 -2.61
C LYS A 126 -3.16 16.69 -2.82
N PHE A 127 -2.53 17.19 -1.74
CA PHE A 127 -1.66 18.37 -1.77
C PHE A 127 -0.20 18.00 -1.99
N LEU A 128 0.13 16.70 -2.16
CA LEU A 128 1.47 16.29 -2.53
C LEU A 128 1.79 16.91 -3.90
N PRO A 129 2.85 17.74 -4.02
CA PRO A 129 3.22 18.34 -5.29
C PRO A 129 3.38 17.25 -6.35
N MET A 130 2.94 17.55 -7.56
CA MET A 130 3.02 16.65 -8.73
C MET A 130 2.06 15.44 -8.66
N TYR A 131 2.10 14.66 -7.58
CA TYR A 131 1.39 13.38 -7.48
C TYR A 131 -0.07 13.49 -7.05
N GLY A 132 -0.44 14.49 -6.25
CA GLY A 132 -1.77 14.57 -5.67
C GLY A 132 -2.88 14.60 -6.73
N PHE A 133 -2.67 15.40 -7.79
CA PHE A 133 -3.57 15.42 -8.94
C PHE A 133 -3.51 14.12 -9.74
N TYR A 134 -2.30 13.63 -10.04
CA TYR A 134 -2.08 12.40 -10.80
C TYR A 134 -2.81 11.19 -10.17
N PHE A 135 -2.64 10.95 -8.87
CA PHE A 135 -3.28 9.83 -8.18
C PHE A 135 -4.80 9.83 -8.31
N ARG A 136 -5.43 11.01 -8.31
CA ARG A 136 -6.88 11.11 -8.54
C ARG A 136 -7.27 10.59 -9.93
N GLN A 137 -6.46 10.91 -10.94
CA GLN A 137 -6.71 10.55 -12.34
C GLN A 137 -6.42 9.08 -12.58
N HIS A 138 -5.38 8.56 -11.94
CA HIS A 138 -5.02 7.14 -11.90
C HIS A 138 -6.05 6.28 -11.16
N GLY A 139 -7.09 6.86 -10.56
CA GLY A 139 -8.17 6.12 -9.90
C GLY A 139 -7.94 5.82 -8.41
N CYS A 140 -6.95 6.46 -7.76
CA CYS A 140 -6.82 6.42 -6.31
C CYS A 140 -7.93 7.24 -5.63
N ILE A 141 -8.31 6.81 -4.44
CA ILE A 141 -9.44 7.34 -3.68
C ILE A 141 -8.93 8.09 -2.45
N TYR A 142 -9.37 9.34 -2.26
CA TYR A 142 -9.02 10.14 -1.09
C TYR A 142 -10.10 10.07 -0.01
N VAL A 143 -9.69 9.70 1.20
CA VAL A 143 -10.56 9.49 2.36
C VAL A 143 -10.19 10.43 3.50
N LYS A 144 -11.21 11.05 4.09
CA LYS A 144 -11.10 11.82 5.34
C LYS A 144 -11.31 10.89 6.54
N ARG A 145 -10.51 11.09 7.60
CA ARG A 145 -10.60 10.30 8.84
C ARG A 145 -11.81 10.70 9.67
N ASP A 146 -12.13 11.98 9.65
CA ASP A 146 -13.24 12.59 10.38
C ASP A 146 -14.53 12.32 9.60
N GLY A 147 -15.65 12.06 10.28
CA GLY A 147 -16.93 11.54 9.75
C GLY A 147 -17.60 12.23 8.55
N LYS A 148 -16.94 13.17 7.88
CA LYS A 148 -17.30 13.79 6.60
C LYS A 148 -17.06 12.88 5.38
N PHE A 149 -17.04 11.56 5.57
CA PHE A 149 -16.91 10.58 4.47
C PHE A 149 -18.05 10.71 3.45
N SER A 150 -19.26 10.98 3.95
CA SER A 150 -20.48 11.11 3.13
C SER A 150 -20.35 12.14 2.01
N LYS A 151 -19.61 13.25 2.23
CA LYS A 151 -19.49 14.31 1.22
C LYS A 151 -18.74 13.88 -0.04
N ASN A 152 -17.86 12.88 0.03
CA ASN A 152 -17.08 12.41 -1.10
C ASN A 152 -17.56 11.06 -1.64
N GLN A 153 -18.58 10.45 -1.02
CA GLN A 153 -19.00 9.09 -1.31
C GLN A 153 -19.37 8.90 -2.79
N HIS A 154 -20.16 9.80 -3.37
CA HIS A 154 -20.49 9.74 -4.81
C HIS A 154 -19.29 9.81 -5.76
N THR A 155 -18.21 10.48 -5.35
CA THR A 155 -16.98 10.51 -6.17
C THR A 155 -16.26 9.17 -6.10
N ILE A 156 -16.23 8.55 -4.92
CA ILE A 156 -15.65 7.23 -4.69
C ILE A 156 -16.42 6.18 -5.50
N GLU A 157 -17.74 6.16 -5.34
CA GLU A 157 -18.66 5.26 -6.05
C GLU A 157 -18.48 5.38 -7.57
N ARG A 158 -18.38 6.61 -8.11
CA ARG A 158 -18.16 6.84 -9.54
C ARG A 158 -16.85 6.22 -10.04
N VAL A 159 -15.76 6.37 -9.27
CA VAL A 159 -14.46 5.80 -9.65
C VAL A 159 -14.50 4.28 -9.60
N LEU A 160 -15.04 3.69 -8.53
CA LEU A 160 -15.15 2.24 -8.35
C LEU A 160 -16.05 1.61 -9.43
N ASN A 161 -17.22 2.20 -9.68
CA ASN A 161 -18.14 1.75 -10.71
C ASN A 161 -17.53 1.85 -12.11
N ARG A 162 -16.73 2.89 -12.38
CA ARG A 162 -16.02 2.99 -13.66
C ARG A 162 -15.00 1.87 -13.84
N LEU A 163 -14.19 1.57 -12.81
CA LEU A 163 -13.22 0.48 -12.86
C LEU A 163 -13.91 -0.87 -13.14
N LYS A 164 -15.04 -1.12 -12.46
CA LYS A 164 -15.88 -2.30 -12.69
C LYS A 164 -16.48 -2.33 -14.11
N ASN A 165 -17.14 -1.26 -14.53
CA ASN A 165 -17.86 -1.20 -15.81
C ASN A 165 -16.92 -1.30 -17.03
N GLU A 166 -15.68 -0.80 -16.91
CA GLU A 166 -14.66 -0.90 -17.96
C GLU A 166 -13.87 -2.22 -17.91
N ASN A 167 -14.19 -3.10 -16.95
CA ASN A 167 -13.47 -4.32 -16.64
C ASN A 167 -11.96 -4.08 -16.49
N THR A 168 -11.59 -2.98 -15.83
CA THR A 168 -10.20 -2.57 -15.62
C THR A 168 -9.61 -3.44 -14.52
N PRO A 169 -8.43 -4.08 -14.73
CA PRO A 169 -7.79 -4.84 -13.66
C PRO A 169 -7.46 -3.93 -12.46
N VAL A 170 -7.61 -4.43 -11.23
CA VAL A 170 -7.47 -3.62 -10.01
C VAL A 170 -6.74 -4.35 -8.90
N TRP A 171 -5.71 -3.71 -8.36
CA TRP A 171 -5.12 -4.01 -7.06
C TRP A 171 -5.44 -2.87 -6.09
N MET A 172 -6.54 -2.98 -5.35
CA MET A 172 -6.99 -1.94 -4.43
C MET A 172 -6.27 -2.05 -3.09
N VAL A 173 -5.38 -1.10 -2.81
CA VAL A 173 -4.53 -1.11 -1.62
C VAL A 173 -5.14 -0.27 -0.52
N VAL A 174 -5.35 -0.91 0.63
CA VAL A 174 -5.86 -0.29 1.84
C VAL A 174 -4.94 -0.64 2.99
N PHE A 175 -4.61 0.36 3.81
CA PHE A 175 -3.95 0.18 5.10
C PHE A 175 -4.96 0.50 6.20
N PRO A 176 -5.73 -0.50 6.70
CA PRO A 176 -6.83 -0.26 7.64
C PRO A 176 -6.44 0.46 8.92
N GLU A 177 -5.19 0.32 9.40
CA GLU A 177 -4.65 1.09 10.54
C GLU A 177 -4.80 2.61 10.36
N GLY A 178 -4.81 3.06 9.09
CA GLY A 178 -5.00 4.44 8.70
C GLY A 178 -3.80 5.34 8.98
N THR A 179 -2.82 4.89 9.76
CA THR A 179 -1.53 5.52 10.03
C THR A 179 -0.48 4.44 10.30
N ARG A 180 0.80 4.80 10.25
CA ARG A 180 1.88 3.87 10.55
C ARG A 180 2.00 3.64 12.05
N PHE A 181 2.07 2.38 12.46
CA PHE A 181 2.59 1.96 13.75
C PHE A 181 4.05 2.40 13.89
N ASN A 182 4.39 3.00 15.03
CA ASN A 182 5.75 3.43 15.34
C ASN A 182 5.98 3.35 16.85
N PRO A 183 6.88 2.46 17.34
CA PRO A 183 7.18 2.31 18.76
C PRO A 183 7.61 3.62 19.45
N CYS A 184 8.23 4.54 18.71
CA CYS A 184 8.68 5.83 19.24
C CYS A 184 7.54 6.86 19.38
N LYS A 185 6.31 6.56 18.93
CA LYS A 185 5.15 7.46 18.95
C LYS A 185 4.04 6.90 19.83
N GLN A 186 4.28 6.98 21.15
CA GLN A 186 3.35 6.48 22.17
C GLN A 186 1.98 7.15 22.09
N ASP A 187 1.88 8.40 21.64
CA ASP A 187 0.60 9.11 21.49
C ASP A 187 -0.33 8.45 20.47
N VAL A 188 0.21 7.91 19.37
CA VAL A 188 -0.56 7.21 18.33
C VAL A 188 -1.01 5.85 18.82
N ILE A 189 -0.12 5.13 19.51
CA ILE A 189 -0.41 3.81 20.08
C ILE A 189 -1.50 3.95 21.14
N GLN A 190 -1.36 4.91 22.05
CA GLN A 190 -2.31 5.13 23.14
C GLN A 190 -3.72 5.47 22.61
N LYS A 191 -3.83 6.38 21.63
CA LYS A 191 -5.11 6.67 20.95
C LYS A 191 -5.74 5.46 20.26
N SER A 192 -4.90 4.56 19.75
CA SER A 192 -5.38 3.30 19.16
C SER A 192 -5.89 2.32 20.22
N LYS A 193 -5.21 2.23 21.36
CA LYS A 193 -5.65 1.41 22.51
C LYS A 193 -6.94 1.95 23.12
N GLU A 194 -7.09 3.27 23.27
CA GLU A 194 -8.32 3.93 23.71
C GLU A 194 -9.48 3.62 22.77
N PHE A 195 -9.27 3.76 21.47
CA PHE A 195 -10.28 3.44 20.46
C PHE A 195 -10.70 1.96 20.47
N ALA A 196 -9.78 1.03 20.80
CA ALA A 196 -10.12 -0.38 21.00
C ALA A 196 -11.01 -0.57 22.24
N LYS A 197 -10.61 0.03 23.38
CA LYS A 197 -11.36 -0.04 24.65
C LYS A 197 -12.77 0.53 24.53
N GLU A 198 -12.93 1.68 23.88
CA GLU A 198 -14.24 2.31 23.62
C GLU A 198 -15.21 1.39 22.86
N ARG A 199 -14.67 0.42 22.11
CA ARG A 199 -15.43 -0.54 21.31
C ARG A 199 -15.52 -1.93 21.92
N GLY A 200 -15.06 -2.10 23.15
CA GLY A 200 -15.02 -3.39 23.85
C GLY A 200 -14.03 -4.39 23.23
N LEU A 201 -12.99 -3.91 22.55
CA LEU A 201 -11.97 -4.75 21.91
C LEU A 201 -10.70 -4.81 22.78
N HIS A 202 -10.01 -5.94 22.72
CA HIS A 202 -8.66 -6.04 23.29
C HIS A 202 -7.69 -5.13 22.51
N PRO A 203 -6.95 -4.23 23.18
CA PRO A 203 -5.93 -3.42 22.52
C PRO A 203 -4.81 -4.29 21.93
N TYR A 204 -4.38 -3.98 20.72
CA TYR A 204 -3.22 -4.64 20.09
C TYR A 204 -1.90 -4.04 20.58
N GLU A 205 -0.83 -4.82 20.52
CA GLU A 205 0.51 -4.41 20.98
C GLU A 205 1.47 -4.03 19.83
N TYR A 206 1.38 -4.71 18.69
CA TYR A 206 2.27 -4.61 17.54
C TYR A 206 1.61 -4.03 16.29
N VAL A 207 0.29 -3.87 16.28
CA VAL A 207 -0.47 -3.21 15.21
C VAL A 207 -1.43 -2.17 15.78
N LEU A 208 -1.89 -1.24 14.95
CA LEU A 208 -2.96 -0.32 15.35
C LEU A 208 -4.34 -0.92 15.04
N THR A 209 -5.33 -0.51 15.83
CA THR A 209 -6.71 -0.94 15.71
C THR A 209 -7.28 -0.48 14.36
N PRO A 210 -7.74 -1.41 13.51
CA PRO A 210 -8.02 -1.11 12.11
C PRO A 210 -9.36 -0.35 11.96
N ARG A 211 -9.44 0.48 10.91
CA ARG A 211 -10.59 1.31 10.56
C ARG A 211 -11.32 0.70 9.37
N MET A 212 -12.62 0.45 9.53
CA MET A 212 -13.42 -0.35 8.59
C MET A 212 -13.77 0.38 7.28
N ARG A 213 -14.00 1.70 7.33
CA ARG A 213 -14.74 2.41 6.28
C ARG A 213 -14.12 2.29 4.89
N GLY A 214 -12.81 2.52 4.77
CA GLY A 214 -12.13 2.47 3.47
C GLY A 214 -12.20 1.08 2.84
N PHE A 215 -11.86 0.06 3.64
CA PHE A 215 -11.89 -1.34 3.20
C PHE A 215 -13.32 -1.80 2.86
N LYS A 216 -14.30 -1.51 3.72
CA LYS A 216 -15.72 -1.84 3.47
C LYS A 216 -16.25 -1.20 2.20
N THR A 217 -15.93 0.07 1.95
CA THR A 217 -16.34 0.77 0.72
C THR A 217 -15.76 0.10 -0.53
N GLY A 218 -14.48 -0.30 -0.48
CA GLY A 218 -13.85 -1.04 -1.57
C GLY A 218 -14.55 -2.37 -1.83
N ILE A 219 -14.76 -3.18 -0.78
CA ILE A 219 -15.47 -4.46 -0.86
C ILE A 219 -16.87 -4.27 -1.43
N ASP A 220 -17.66 -3.32 -0.92
CA ASP A 220 -19.06 -3.18 -1.28
C ASP A 220 -19.30 -2.87 -2.76
N HIS A 221 -18.37 -2.14 -3.40
CA HIS A 221 -18.51 -1.76 -4.80
C HIS A 221 -17.77 -2.68 -5.76
N LEU A 222 -16.67 -3.29 -5.31
CA LEU A 222 -15.83 -4.14 -6.14
C LEU A 222 -16.03 -5.64 -5.91
N ARG A 223 -16.94 -6.06 -5.02
CA ARG A 223 -17.14 -7.49 -4.69
C ARG A 223 -17.35 -8.39 -5.90
N ASP A 224 -18.07 -7.93 -6.93
CA ASP A 224 -18.31 -8.72 -8.14
C ASP A 224 -17.20 -8.57 -9.21
N HIS A 225 -16.14 -7.82 -8.89
CA HIS A 225 -15.03 -7.50 -9.79
C HIS A 225 -13.68 -8.02 -9.28
N VAL A 226 -13.57 -8.29 -7.97
CA VAL A 226 -12.37 -8.83 -7.32
C VAL A 226 -12.53 -10.33 -7.06
N ASP A 227 -11.45 -11.07 -7.25
CA ASP A 227 -11.38 -12.51 -7.00
C ASP A 227 -11.15 -12.80 -5.50
N ALA A 228 -10.31 -11.99 -4.84
CA ALA A 228 -9.84 -12.27 -3.49
C ALA A 228 -9.44 -11.01 -2.70
N VAL A 229 -9.29 -11.19 -1.39
CA VAL A 229 -8.61 -10.26 -0.49
C VAL A 229 -7.25 -10.85 -0.15
N TYR A 230 -6.18 -10.09 -0.39
CA TYR A 230 -4.84 -10.48 0.04
C TYR A 230 -4.58 -9.79 1.37
N ASP A 231 -4.60 -10.60 2.42
CA ASP A 231 -4.32 -10.17 3.77
C ASP A 231 -2.82 -10.35 4.06
N ILE A 232 -2.09 -9.25 3.94
CA ILE A 232 -0.63 -9.23 4.03
C ILE A 232 -0.18 -8.79 5.42
N THR A 233 0.85 -9.44 5.92
CA THR A 233 1.59 -9.01 7.10
C THR A 233 3.03 -8.77 6.71
N ILE A 234 3.46 -7.52 6.83
CA ILE A 234 4.84 -7.09 6.56
C ILE A 234 5.60 -7.08 7.87
N GLY A 235 6.82 -7.61 7.86
CA GLY A 235 7.83 -7.45 8.89
C GLY A 235 9.14 -6.99 8.26
N TYR A 236 9.86 -6.10 8.92
CA TYR A 236 11.19 -5.67 8.48
C TYR A 236 12.25 -6.30 9.38
N GLY A 237 13.28 -6.89 8.78
CA GLY A 237 14.43 -7.42 9.50
C GLY A 237 15.13 -6.35 10.33
N ASN A 238 15.94 -6.77 11.30
CA ASN A 238 16.71 -5.88 12.19
C ASN A 238 15.87 -4.86 12.98
N THR A 239 14.57 -5.10 13.15
CA THR A 239 13.67 -4.21 13.93
C THR A 239 13.39 -4.71 15.35
N ILE A 240 14.13 -5.70 15.83
CA ILE A 240 14.12 -6.12 17.23
C ILE A 240 15.50 -5.85 17.81
N ASP A 241 15.55 -5.14 18.92
CA ASP A 241 16.79 -4.90 19.64
C ASP A 241 17.30 -6.23 20.24
N PRO A 242 18.51 -6.70 19.87
CA PRO A 242 19.02 -7.98 20.36
C PRO A 242 19.33 -7.98 21.87
N ASN A 243 19.54 -6.81 22.48
CA ASN A 243 19.86 -6.71 23.91
C ASN A 243 18.59 -6.57 24.76
N THR A 244 17.59 -5.84 24.29
CA THR A 244 16.37 -5.56 25.07
C THR A 244 15.17 -6.40 24.64
N GLY A 245 15.23 -7.04 23.47
CA GLY A 245 14.09 -7.72 22.85
C GLY A 245 12.97 -6.78 22.40
N LEU A 246 13.16 -5.47 22.52
CA LEU A 246 12.13 -4.48 22.22
C LEU A 246 12.08 -4.17 20.73
N ARG A 247 10.86 -4.01 20.22
CA ARG A 247 10.62 -3.61 18.84
C ARG A 247 11.07 -2.18 18.60
N GLN A 248 11.92 -2.01 17.60
CA GLN A 248 12.42 -0.74 17.09
C GLN A 248 11.57 -0.25 15.91
N ARG A 249 11.86 0.98 15.48
CA ARG A 249 11.15 1.62 14.38
C ARG A 249 11.52 0.94 13.04
N ALA A 250 10.49 0.58 12.26
CA ALA A 250 10.69 0.10 10.89
C ALA A 250 11.45 1.11 10.01
N PRO A 251 12.31 0.64 9.09
CA PRO A 251 13.19 1.50 8.29
C PRO A 251 12.37 2.41 7.39
N GLY A 252 12.68 3.70 7.35
CA GLY A 252 12.15 4.60 6.32
C GLY A 252 12.87 4.42 4.98
N MET A 253 12.31 4.94 3.89
CA MET A 253 12.89 4.86 2.53
C MET A 253 14.40 5.16 2.45
N GLN A 254 14.88 6.22 3.11
CA GLN A 254 16.33 6.55 3.12
C GLN A 254 17.17 5.47 3.80
N ASN A 255 16.74 5.01 4.98
CA ASN A 255 17.43 3.96 5.72
C ASN A 255 17.43 2.66 4.92
N PHE A 256 16.28 2.31 4.34
CA PHE A 256 16.12 1.11 3.53
C PHE A 256 17.05 1.10 2.30
N LEU A 257 17.21 2.23 1.60
CA LEU A 257 18.14 2.34 0.47
C LEU A 257 19.62 2.43 0.88
N SER A 258 19.89 2.75 2.15
CA SER A 258 21.25 2.84 2.69
C SER A 258 21.73 1.52 3.28
N GLU A 259 20.80 0.72 3.78
CA GLU A 259 21.05 -0.61 4.32
C GLU A 259 21.55 -1.56 3.24
N LYS A 260 22.49 -2.42 3.63
CA LYS A 260 23.04 -3.44 2.74
C LYS A 260 22.20 -4.69 2.92
N LYS A 261 21.48 -5.10 1.86
CA LYS A 261 20.56 -6.24 1.87
C LYS A 261 19.45 -6.11 2.92
N PRO A 262 18.53 -5.15 2.77
CA PRO A 262 17.37 -5.07 3.65
C PRO A 262 16.58 -6.38 3.60
N GLU A 263 16.15 -6.88 4.74
CA GLU A 263 15.31 -8.07 4.84
C GLU A 263 13.85 -7.68 5.04
N VAL A 264 12.95 -8.24 4.23
CA VAL A 264 11.50 -8.04 4.36
C VAL A 264 10.82 -9.40 4.42
N HIS A 265 10.11 -9.63 5.51
CA HIS A 265 9.29 -10.80 5.75
C HIS A 265 7.84 -10.47 5.39
N ILE A 266 7.22 -11.30 4.56
CA ILE A 266 5.88 -11.07 4.03
C ILE A 266 5.07 -12.34 4.22
N HIS A 267 4.12 -12.32 5.14
CA HIS A 267 3.12 -13.38 5.25
C HIS A 267 1.92 -13.03 4.37
N ILE A 268 1.59 -13.93 3.44
CA ILE A 268 0.49 -13.81 2.48
C ILE A 268 -0.62 -14.74 2.96
N ASN A 269 -1.81 -14.19 3.15
CA ASN A 269 -3.03 -14.97 3.38
C ASN A 269 -4.06 -14.57 2.31
N ARG A 270 -4.37 -15.49 1.41
CA ARG A 270 -5.33 -15.25 0.32
C ARG A 270 -6.71 -15.74 0.74
N ILE A 271 -7.66 -14.81 0.79
CA ILE A 271 -9.03 -15.09 1.22
C ILE A 271 -9.95 -14.88 0.02
N ASN A 272 -10.74 -15.90 -0.37
CA ASN A 272 -11.66 -15.72 -1.49
C ASN A 272 -12.70 -14.65 -1.15
N ILE A 273 -13.15 -13.92 -2.17
CA ILE A 273 -14.14 -12.86 -1.95
C ILE A 273 -15.46 -13.39 -1.36
N GLU A 274 -15.81 -14.65 -1.65
CA GLU A 274 -16.99 -15.33 -1.17
C GLU A 274 -16.96 -15.56 0.36
N ASP A 275 -15.76 -15.78 0.91
CA ASP A 275 -15.54 -16.03 2.33
C ASP A 275 -15.62 -14.74 3.18
N ILE A 276 -15.58 -13.58 2.52
CA ILE A 276 -15.67 -12.28 3.21
C ILE A 276 -17.12 -12.03 3.64
N PRO A 277 -17.40 -11.78 4.94
CA PRO A 277 -18.76 -11.56 5.40
C PRO A 277 -19.41 -10.30 4.82
N ARG A 278 -20.73 -10.33 4.62
CA ARG A 278 -21.51 -9.21 4.06
C ARG A 278 -22.13 -8.30 5.12
N SER A 279 -22.59 -8.86 6.24
CA SER A 279 -23.23 -8.06 7.30
C SER A 279 -22.19 -7.22 8.03
N GLU A 280 -22.59 -6.03 8.49
CA GLU A 280 -21.66 -5.07 9.08
C GLU A 280 -20.98 -5.63 10.35
N ASP A 281 -21.73 -6.28 11.23
CA ASP A 281 -21.20 -6.84 12.48
C ASP A 281 -20.26 -8.03 12.26
N SER A 282 -20.59 -8.92 11.32
CA SER A 282 -19.74 -10.07 11.00
C SER A 282 -18.45 -9.62 10.32
N PHE A 283 -18.52 -8.64 9.40
CA PHE A 283 -17.37 -8.06 8.75
C PHE A 283 -16.46 -7.32 9.73
N LYS A 284 -17.04 -6.61 10.69
CA LYS A 284 -16.31 -5.95 11.78
C LYS A 284 -15.52 -6.96 12.61
N THR A 285 -16.18 -8.02 13.07
CA THR A 285 -15.54 -9.10 13.83
C THR A 285 -14.43 -9.78 13.02
N TRP A 286 -14.71 -10.10 11.75
CA TRP A 286 -13.73 -10.69 10.83
C TRP A 286 -12.48 -9.81 10.70
N MET A 287 -12.63 -8.51 10.47
CA MET A 287 -11.47 -7.63 10.29
C MET A 287 -10.63 -7.49 11.57
N TYR A 288 -11.27 -7.49 12.75
CA TYR A 288 -10.54 -7.50 14.01
C TYR A 288 -9.81 -8.82 14.26
N ASN A 289 -10.36 -9.95 13.83
CA ASN A 289 -9.68 -11.24 13.90
C ASN A 289 -8.47 -11.27 12.96
N GLN A 290 -8.58 -10.72 11.74
CA GLN A 290 -7.42 -10.59 10.83
C GLN A 290 -6.30 -9.78 11.49
N PHE A 291 -6.60 -8.62 12.08
CA PHE A 291 -5.57 -7.80 12.75
C PHE A 291 -5.07 -8.40 14.06
N LYS A 292 -5.87 -9.19 14.76
CA LYS A 292 -5.41 -9.98 15.91
C LYS A 292 -4.37 -11.02 15.49
N ALA A 293 -4.56 -11.68 14.34
CA ALA A 293 -3.56 -12.61 13.81
C ALA A 293 -2.25 -11.90 13.41
N LYS A 294 -2.29 -10.61 13.07
CA LYS A 294 -1.09 -9.79 12.78
C LYS A 294 -0.38 -9.28 14.03
N ASP A 295 -1.02 -9.38 15.18
CA ASP A 295 -0.53 -8.89 16.46
C ASP A 295 0.35 -9.96 17.15
N MET A 296 1.41 -10.38 16.45
CA MET A 296 2.35 -11.41 16.90
C MET A 296 3.79 -10.89 16.85
#